data_AF-A0A659UH33-F1
#
_entry.id   AF-A0A659UH33-F1
#
_cell.length_a   1.000
_cell.length_b   1.000
_cell.length_c   1.000
_cell.angle_alpha   90.00
_cell.angle_beta   90.00
_cell.angle_gamma   90.00
#
_symmetry.space_group_name_H-M   'P 1'
#
loop_
_entity.id
_entity.type
_entity.pdbx_description
1 polymer ?
#
loop_
_entity_poly.entity_id
_entity_poly.type
_entity_poly.pdbx_seq_one_letter_code
_entity_poly.pdbx_strand_id
1 'polypeptide(L)'
;DVHYQHGGRPNSFDRLPRETVGPFNRQSFDDVVSGRYEEFPFELYETELREGNGKGSSTAFKGVIVAFEAVEPFPGILVATRRTNAVVGFFRGVF
;
A
#
# COMPACT_ATOMS: atom_id res chain seq x y z
N ASP A 1 4.14 -17.31 -13.39
CA ASP A 1 3.50 -16.26 -14.21
C ASP A 1 3.45 -14.95 -13.47
N VAL A 2 3.72 -13.87 -14.20
CA VAL A 2 3.70 -12.48 -13.73
C VAL A 2 2.80 -11.71 -14.68
N HIS A 3 1.93 -10.86 -14.13
CA HIS A 3 0.99 -10.01 -14.86
C HIS A 3 1.32 -8.54 -14.60
N TYR A 4 1.11 -7.72 -15.63
CA TYR A 4 1.33 -6.28 -15.56
C TYR A 4 0.04 -5.54 -15.92
N GLN A 5 -0.22 -4.44 -15.23
CA GLN A 5 -1.30 -3.50 -15.51
C GLN A 5 -0.84 -2.07 -15.18
N HIS A 6 -1.28 -1.10 -15.99
CA HIS A 6 -1.07 0.32 -15.75
C HIS A 6 -2.39 1.01 -15.35
N GLY A 7 -2.36 1.86 -14.33
CA GLY A 7 -3.51 2.65 -13.87
C GLY A 7 -4.61 1.86 -13.15
N GLY A 8 -4.44 0.55 -13.01
CA GLY A 8 -5.42 -0.33 -12.38
C GLY A 8 -5.42 -0.19 -10.86
N ARG A 9 -6.61 -0.31 -10.23
CA ARG A 9 -6.69 -0.46 -8.77
C ARG A 9 -6.15 -1.85 -8.38
N PRO A 10 -5.11 -1.96 -7.54
CA PRO A 10 -4.62 -3.24 -7.03
C PRO A 10 -5.66 -3.90 -6.12
N ASN A 11 -5.80 -5.23 -6.20
CA ASN A 11 -6.78 -5.98 -5.40
C ASN A 11 -6.43 -5.97 -3.91
N SER A 12 -5.15 -5.86 -3.59
CA SER A 12 -4.64 -5.83 -2.22
C SER A 12 -4.86 -4.49 -1.51
N PHE A 13 -5.15 -3.42 -2.24
CA PHE A 13 -5.19 -2.06 -1.67
C PHE A 13 -6.28 -1.92 -0.60
N ASP A 14 -7.45 -2.51 -0.79
CA ASP A 14 -8.56 -2.44 0.17
C ASP A 14 -8.31 -3.22 1.48
N ARG A 15 -7.27 -4.07 1.50
CA ARG A 15 -6.83 -4.82 2.68
C ARG A 15 -5.75 -4.10 3.49
N LEU A 16 -5.20 -3.00 2.98
CA LEU A 16 -4.23 -2.21 3.73
C LEU A 16 -4.89 -1.59 4.96
N PRO A 17 -4.32 -1.77 6.17
CA PRO A 17 -4.82 -1.06 7.35
C PRO A 17 -4.68 0.44 7.12
N ARG A 18 -5.76 1.20 7.34
CA ARG A 18 -5.80 2.65 7.06
C ARG A 18 -4.76 3.42 7.89
N GLU A 19 -4.42 2.86 9.04
CA GLU A 19 -3.41 3.38 9.97
C GLU A 19 -2.00 3.42 9.34
N THR A 20 -1.76 2.62 8.28
CA THR A 20 -0.44 2.55 7.60
C THR A 20 -0.18 3.71 6.65
N VAL A 21 -1.24 4.34 6.12
CA VAL A 21 -1.15 5.34 5.05
C VAL A 21 -1.71 6.72 5.42
N GLY A 22 -2.29 6.85 6.61
CA GLY A 22 -2.91 8.11 7.07
C GLY A 22 -4.24 8.42 6.35
N PRO A 23 -4.89 9.55 6.68
CA PRO A 23 -6.11 9.97 6.01
C PRO A 23 -5.83 10.33 4.54
N PHE A 24 -6.71 9.92 3.63
CA PHE A 24 -6.67 10.30 2.22
C PHE A 24 -8.09 10.26 1.64
N ASN A 25 -8.32 11.08 0.61
CA ASN A 25 -9.58 11.10 -0.15
C ASN A 25 -9.37 10.98 -1.67
N ARG A 26 -8.10 10.91 -2.10
CA ARG A 26 -7.70 10.71 -3.49
C ARG A 26 -6.59 9.68 -3.54
N GLN A 27 -6.64 8.87 -4.59
CA GLN A 27 -5.73 7.77 -4.81
C GLN A 27 -5.44 7.65 -6.30
N SER A 28 -4.18 7.37 -6.63
CA SER A 28 -3.74 7.03 -7.97
C SER A 28 -2.74 5.88 -7.90
N PHE A 29 -2.82 5.01 -8.90
CA PHE A 29 -1.91 3.90 -9.10
C PHE A 29 -1.30 4.03 -10.48
N ASP A 30 -0.02 3.74 -10.59
CA ASP A 30 0.70 3.78 -11.85
C ASP A 30 0.92 2.34 -12.33
N ASP A 31 2.12 1.80 -12.10
CA ASP A 31 2.42 0.41 -12.43
C ASP A 31 1.91 -0.54 -11.35
N VAL A 32 1.29 -1.64 -11.78
CA VAL A 32 0.86 -2.77 -10.96
C VAL A 32 1.44 -4.05 -11.57
N VAL A 33 2.21 -4.78 -10.77
CA VAL A 33 2.77 -6.08 -11.11
C VAL A 33 2.25 -7.11 -10.12
N SER A 34 1.66 -8.19 -10.61
CA SER A 34 1.15 -9.27 -9.76
C SER A 34 1.67 -10.62 -10.22
N GLY A 35 1.68 -11.61 -9.32
CA GLY A 35 2.17 -12.94 -9.66
C GLY A 35 2.29 -13.83 -8.44
N ARG A 36 3.21 -14.79 -8.53
CA ARG A 36 3.58 -15.67 -7.40
C ARG A 36 5.09 -15.70 -7.22
N TYR A 37 5.52 -15.62 -5.96
CA TYR A 37 6.92 -15.80 -5.56
C TYR A 37 6.96 -16.85 -4.44
N GLU A 38 7.70 -17.95 -4.64
CA GLU A 38 7.76 -19.06 -3.66
C GLU A 38 6.38 -19.51 -3.17
N GLU A 39 5.43 -19.68 -4.10
CA GLU A 39 4.02 -19.99 -3.83
C GLU A 39 3.18 -18.88 -3.19
N PHE A 40 3.76 -17.77 -2.72
CA PHE A 40 2.99 -16.64 -2.19
C PHE A 40 2.46 -15.77 -3.34
N PRO A 41 1.14 -15.58 -3.47
CA PRO A 41 0.58 -14.54 -4.33
C PRO A 41 1.09 -13.17 -3.89
N PHE A 42 1.48 -12.34 -4.86
CA PHE A 42 1.91 -10.98 -4.58
C PHE A 42 1.30 -9.96 -5.53
N GLU A 43 1.20 -8.72 -5.05
CA GLU A 43 1.00 -7.50 -5.82
C GLU A 43 2.07 -6.49 -5.41
N LEU A 44 2.73 -5.88 -6.39
CA LEU A 44 3.66 -4.77 -6.25
C LEU A 44 3.12 -3.62 -7.07
N TYR A 45 2.98 -2.45 -6.47
CA TYR A 45 2.41 -1.31 -7.19
C TYR A 45 2.87 0.04 -6.68
N GLU A 46 2.97 0.99 -7.60
CA GLU A 46 3.20 2.39 -7.31
C GLU A 46 1.89 3.06 -6.88
N THR A 47 1.93 3.81 -5.78
CA THR A 47 0.76 4.47 -5.20
C THR A 47 1.08 5.89 -4.79
N GLU A 48 0.14 6.80 -5.08
CA GLU A 48 0.07 8.11 -4.46
C GLU A 48 -1.31 8.30 -3.80
N LEU A 49 -1.31 8.61 -2.51
CA LEU A 49 -2.49 8.91 -1.69
C LEU A 49 -2.41 10.34 -1.21
N ARG A 50 -3.49 11.10 -1.40
CA ARG A 50 -3.56 12.52 -1.06
C ARG A 50 -4.77 12.83 -0.20
N GLU A 51 -4.60 13.79 0.69
CA GLU A 51 -5.67 14.37 1.50
C GLU A 51 -6.00 15.78 1.00
N GLY A 52 -7.28 16.15 1.01
CA GLY A 52 -7.74 17.48 0.67
C GLY A 52 -8.04 17.70 -0.83
N ASN A 53 -8.57 18.88 -1.14
CA ASN A 53 -8.97 19.27 -2.49
C ASN A 53 -8.24 20.55 -2.92
N GLY A 54 -7.65 20.56 -4.13
CA GLY A 54 -7.07 21.77 -4.73
C GLY A 54 -5.75 22.23 -4.08
N LYS A 55 -5.59 23.55 -3.93
CA LYS A 55 -4.34 24.20 -3.45
C LYS A 55 -3.89 23.79 -2.03
N GLY A 56 -4.76 23.15 -1.25
CA GLY A 56 -4.45 22.67 0.11
C GLY A 56 -4.18 21.18 0.22
N SER A 57 -4.02 20.45 -0.89
CA SER A 57 -3.81 19.01 -0.82
C SER A 57 -2.44 18.64 -0.25
N SER A 58 -2.40 17.69 0.68
CA SER A 58 -1.16 17.10 1.21
C SER A 58 -0.99 15.67 0.67
N THR A 59 0.25 15.22 0.58
CA THR A 59 0.57 13.81 0.27
C THR A 59 0.56 13.02 1.57
N ALA A 60 -0.36 12.06 1.69
CA ALA A 60 -0.42 11.13 2.81
C ALA A 60 0.57 9.97 2.62
N PHE A 61 0.65 9.46 1.39
CA PHE A 61 1.59 8.41 0.99
C PHE A 61 2.00 8.60 -0.47
N LYS A 62 3.29 8.38 -0.76
CA LYS A 62 3.78 8.24 -2.14
C LYS A 62 4.94 7.25 -2.14
N GLY A 63 4.78 6.15 -2.86
CA GLY A 63 5.80 5.11 -2.92
C GLY A 63 5.29 3.79 -3.50
N VAL A 64 6.07 2.75 -3.27
CA VAL A 64 5.75 1.39 -3.71
C VAL A 64 5.17 0.61 -2.53
N ILE A 65 4.09 -0.11 -2.78
CA ILE A 65 3.53 -1.08 -1.85
C ILE A 65 3.78 -2.48 -2.42
N VAL A 66 4.23 -3.38 -1.56
CA VAL A 66 4.35 -4.80 -1.87
C VAL A 66 3.45 -5.55 -0.89
N ALA A 67 2.46 -6.24 -1.42
CA ALA A 67 1.51 -7.04 -0.67
C ALA A 67 1.72 -8.51 -1.01
N PHE A 68 1.97 -9.33 0.01
CA PHE A 68 1.96 -10.78 -0.10
C PHE A 68 0.73 -11.33 0.60
N GLU A 69 0.09 -12.30 -0.03
CA GLU A 69 -0.96 -13.09 0.61
C GLU A 69 -0.32 -14.32 1.25
N ALA A 70 -0.51 -14.48 2.56
CA ALA A 70 0.05 -15.61 3.29
C ALA A 70 -0.64 -16.91 2.83
N VAL A 71 0.16 -17.95 2.54
CA VAL A 71 -0.35 -19.28 2.18
C VAL A 71 -1.16 -19.88 3.34
N GLU A 72 -0.74 -19.61 4.58
CA GLU A 72 -1.47 -19.96 5.80
C GLU A 72 -1.90 -18.67 6.52
N PRO A 73 -3.19 -18.51 6.87
CA PRO A 73 -3.67 -17.33 7.56
C PRO A 73 -3.14 -17.28 9.00
N PHE A 74 -2.82 -16.07 9.47
CA PHE A 74 -2.48 -15.81 10.87
C PHE A 74 -3.38 -14.70 11.44
N PRO A 75 -3.56 -14.64 12.78
CA PRO A 75 -4.30 -13.55 13.38
C PRO A 75 -3.57 -12.20 13.18
N GLY A 76 -4.08 -11.38 12.25
CA GLY A 76 -3.62 -10.01 12.04
C GLY A 76 -2.99 -9.75 10.67
N ILE A 77 -2.31 -8.61 10.54
CA ILE A 77 -1.60 -8.18 9.33
C ILE A 77 -0.19 -7.76 9.72
N LEU A 78 0.81 -8.31 9.05
CA LEU A 78 2.20 -7.87 9.19
C LEU A 78 2.45 -6.70 8.25
N VAL A 79 2.86 -5.57 8.83
CA VAL A 79 3.23 -4.37 8.08
C VAL A 79 4.69 -4.08 8.32
N ALA A 80 5.48 -4.07 7.24
CA ALA A 80 6.88 -3.68 7.27
C ALA A 80 7.09 -2.43 6.41
N THR A 81 7.82 -1.45 6.92
CA THR A 81 8.11 -0.20 6.20
C THR A 81 9.60 0.05 6.16
N ARG A 82 10.17 0.33 4.98
CA ARG A 82 11.54 0.83 4.82
C ARG A 82 11.48 2.34 4.56
N ARG A 83 11.94 3.16 5.52
CA ARG A 83 11.82 4.63 5.41
C ARG A 83 12.96 5.27 4.61
N THR A 84 12.57 6.28 3.84
CA THR A 84 13.41 7.47 3.58
C THR A 84 12.85 8.79 4.11
N ASN A 85 11.60 8.93 4.61
CA ASN A 85 11.16 10.05 5.50
C ASN A 85 9.67 10.16 5.94
N ALA A 86 8.74 9.25 5.64
CA ALA A 86 7.30 9.59 5.72
C ALA A 86 6.37 8.68 6.56
N VAL A 87 6.84 7.98 7.61
CA VAL A 87 5.92 7.20 8.47
C VAL A 87 5.89 7.76 9.90
N VAL A 88 5.53 9.03 10.10
CA VAL A 88 5.55 9.64 11.44
C VAL A 88 4.50 9.03 12.40
N GLY A 89 3.47 8.36 11.89
CA GLY A 89 2.32 7.89 12.69
C GLY A 89 2.34 6.45 13.21
N PHE A 90 3.10 5.53 12.59
CA PHE A 90 2.94 4.07 12.81
C PHE A 90 3.18 3.58 14.25
N PHE A 91 3.97 4.29 15.06
CA PHE A 91 4.36 3.83 16.40
C PHE A 91 3.69 4.57 17.56
N ARG A 92 2.74 5.50 17.33
CA ARG A 92 2.09 6.23 18.43
C ARG A 92 0.77 5.64 18.92
N GLY A 93 0.21 4.63 18.25
CA GLY A 93 -1.05 4.00 18.62
C GLY A 93 -1.02 2.48 18.80
N VAL A 94 0.18 1.86 18.71
CA VAL A 94 0.36 0.40 18.83
C VAL A 94 0.91 0.02 20.22
N PHE A 95 1.14 0.99 21.11
CA PHE A 95 1.47 0.81 22.52
C PHE A 95 0.69 1.78 23.39
#